data_AF-A0A416VPA6-F1
#
_entry.id   AF-A0A416VPA6-F1
#
_cell.length_a   1.000
_cell.length_b   1.000
_cell.length_c   1.000
_cell.angle_alpha   90.00
_cell.angle_beta   90.00
_cell.angle_gamma   90.00
#
_symmetry.space_group_name_H-M   'P 1'
#
loop_
_entity.id
_entity.type
_entity.pdbx_description
1 polymer ?
#
loop_
_entity_poly.entity_id
_entity_poly.type
_entity_poly.pdbx_seq_one_letter_code
_entity_poly.pdbx_strand_id
1 'polypeptide(L)'
;MLNLIAAFFVCSGIGIAVWIIYDLSRHKQSMKIMNAVWVLSALWGGYFVLWAYNKFGREQIQMKMDDRSMMMESPRSFWQSVSLSAFHCGAGCTLADILGEWITYCIPVHINGNLLLGSWVIDFILALIIGVYFQFYAIREMEKISVSQGLFRAFKADFFSLTSWQIGMYGWMAVVYFILFKGISVEKDTWLFWFMMQIAMFFGFICAYPMNIFLIKSGVKKGM
;
A
#
# COMPACT_ATOMS: atom_id res chain seq x y z
N MET A 1 4.55 -28.12 5.89
CA MET A 1 5.57 -27.12 6.25
C MET A 1 5.24 -25.74 5.67
N LEU A 2 5.06 -25.59 4.35
CA LEU A 2 4.77 -24.29 3.72
C LEU A 2 3.52 -23.58 4.27
N ASN A 3 2.41 -24.30 4.49
CA ASN A 3 1.19 -23.70 5.07
C ASN A 3 1.40 -23.13 6.48
N LEU A 4 2.27 -23.74 7.31
CA LEU A 4 2.57 -23.21 8.64
C LEU A 4 3.39 -21.92 8.56
N ILE A 5 4.35 -21.87 7.62
CA ILE A 5 5.13 -20.67 7.35
C ILE A 5 4.20 -19.56 6.84
N ALA A 6 3.35 -19.87 5.87
CA ALA A 6 2.38 -18.93 5.33
C ALA A 6 1.44 -18.39 6.43
N ALA A 7 0.85 -19.27 7.24
CA ALA A 7 0.00 -18.88 8.35
C ALA A 7 0.76 -18.01 9.37
N PHE A 8 2.00 -18.35 9.71
CA PHE A 8 2.83 -17.54 10.61
C PHE A 8 3.00 -16.11 10.09
N PHE A 9 3.37 -15.93 8.82
CA PHE A 9 3.59 -14.60 8.24
C PHE A 9 2.28 -13.81 8.13
N VAL A 10 1.20 -14.41 7.65
CA VAL A 10 -0.11 -13.75 7.54
C VAL A 10 -0.64 -13.35 8.93
N CYS A 11 -0.63 -14.27 9.90
CA CYS A 11 -1.06 -13.98 11.27
C CYS A 11 -0.17 -12.94 11.95
N SER A 12 1.15 -12.95 11.70
CA SER A 12 2.04 -11.92 12.23
C SER A 12 1.74 -10.54 11.64
N GLY A 13 1.43 -10.44 10.34
CA GLY A 13 1.01 -9.20 9.69
C GLY A 13 -0.28 -8.65 10.31
N ILE A 14 -1.27 -9.51 10.54
CA ILE A 14 -2.51 -9.14 11.23
C ILE A 14 -2.22 -8.67 12.66
N GLY A 15 -1.43 -9.42 13.43
CA GLY A 15 -1.08 -9.07 14.81
C GLY A 15 -0.34 -7.73 14.90
N ILE A 16 0.57 -7.45 13.97
CA ILE A 16 1.27 -6.16 13.87
C ILE A 16 0.30 -5.04 13.48
N ALA A 17 -0.61 -5.27 12.54
CA ALA A 17 -1.62 -4.29 12.17
C ALA A 17 -2.51 -3.91 13.37
N VAL A 18 -2.95 -4.90 14.17
CA VAL A 18 -3.70 -4.68 15.42
C VAL A 18 -2.88 -3.89 16.43
N TRP A 19 -1.60 -4.22 16.59
CA TRP A 19 -0.70 -3.47 17.48
C TRP A 19 -0.55 -2.00 17.05
N ILE A 20 -0.38 -1.73 15.74
CA ILE A 20 -0.30 -0.37 15.19
C ILE A 20 -1.63 0.37 15.44
N ILE A 21 -2.79 -0.26 15.24
CA ILE A 21 -4.10 0.33 15.58
C ILE A 21 -4.14 0.76 17.05
N TYR A 22 -3.71 -0.13 17.94
CA TYR A 22 -3.69 0.16 19.37
C TYR A 22 -2.75 1.34 19.72
N ASP A 23 -1.55 1.39 19.16
CA ASP A 23 -0.62 2.51 19.39
C ASP A 23 -1.18 3.83 18.82
N LEU A 24 -1.73 3.81 17.59
CA LEU A 24 -2.33 4.99 16.95
C LEU A 24 -3.59 5.51 17.64
N SER A 25 -4.32 4.66 18.38
CA SER A 25 -5.46 5.08 19.19
C SER A 25 -5.05 6.06 20.30
N ARG A 26 -3.80 5.94 20.78
CA ARG A 26 -3.19 6.79 21.81
C ARG A 26 -2.30 7.87 21.21
N HIS A 27 -1.67 7.61 20.07
CA HIS A 27 -0.69 8.46 19.41
C HIS A 27 -1.10 8.70 17.94
N LYS A 28 -2.03 9.63 17.70
CA LYS A 28 -2.57 9.87 16.35
C LYS A 28 -1.54 10.57 15.45
N GLN A 29 -1.47 10.14 14.18
CA GLN A 29 -0.70 10.83 13.15
C GLN A 29 -1.25 12.23 12.88
N SER A 30 -0.37 13.15 12.44
CA SER A 30 -0.77 14.49 12.00
C SER A 30 -1.68 14.44 10.78
N MET A 31 -1.32 13.61 9.79
CA MET A 31 -2.16 13.32 8.63
C MET A 31 -3.08 12.14 8.92
N LYS A 32 -4.40 12.36 8.86
CA LYS A 32 -5.37 11.32 9.26
C LYS A 32 -5.28 10.07 8.39
N ILE A 33 -5.03 10.25 7.09
CA ILE A 33 -4.93 9.15 6.13
C ILE A 33 -3.76 8.21 6.46
N MET A 34 -2.68 8.73 7.05
CA MET A 34 -1.51 7.93 7.40
C MET A 34 -1.81 6.89 8.48
N ASN A 35 -2.82 7.11 9.32
CA ASN A 35 -3.25 6.09 10.28
C ASN A 35 -3.70 4.82 9.55
N ALA A 36 -4.51 4.96 8.49
CA ALA A 36 -4.96 3.83 7.68
C ALA A 36 -3.80 3.22 6.88
N VAL A 37 -2.92 4.06 6.32
CA VAL A 37 -1.76 3.60 5.52
C VAL A 37 -0.85 2.68 6.32
N TRP A 38 -0.52 3.02 7.56
CA TRP A 38 0.35 2.19 8.40
C TRP A 38 -0.27 0.83 8.70
N VAL A 39 -1.57 0.80 9.02
CA VAL A 39 -2.31 -0.42 9.33
C VAL A 39 -2.41 -1.33 8.12
N LEU A 40 -2.82 -0.79 6.97
CA LEU A 40 -2.92 -1.56 5.72
C LEU A 40 -1.56 -2.06 5.26
N SER A 41 -0.52 -1.23 5.38
CA SER A 41 0.84 -1.64 4.99
C SER A 41 1.37 -2.77 5.88
N ALA A 42 0.99 -2.81 7.16
CA ALA A 42 1.43 -3.86 8.08
C ALA A 42 0.89 -5.26 7.70
N LEU A 43 -0.26 -5.33 7.03
CA LEU A 43 -0.84 -6.61 6.60
C LEU A 43 0.07 -7.37 5.64
N TRP A 44 0.81 -6.68 4.77
CA TRP A 44 1.76 -7.31 3.85
C TRP A 44 3.22 -7.14 4.27
N GLY A 45 3.59 -5.98 4.81
CA GLY A 45 4.97 -5.68 5.17
C GLY A 45 5.39 -6.23 6.53
N GLY A 46 4.45 -6.64 7.38
CA GLY A 46 4.72 -7.25 8.68
C GLY A 46 5.80 -6.51 9.47
N TYR A 47 6.88 -7.22 9.82
CA TYR A 47 8.01 -6.68 10.59
C TYR A 47 8.75 -5.54 9.88
N PHE A 48 8.81 -5.53 8.55
CA PHE A 48 9.43 -4.44 7.78
C PHE A 48 8.65 -3.13 7.98
N VAL A 49 7.32 -3.19 7.91
CA VAL A 49 6.46 -2.03 8.15
C VAL A 49 6.45 -1.63 9.62
N LEU A 50 6.49 -2.58 10.55
CA LEU A 50 6.63 -2.28 11.97
C LEU A 50 7.91 -1.48 12.26
N TRP A 51 9.03 -1.88 11.68
CA TRP A 51 10.29 -1.15 11.78
C TRP A 51 10.17 0.26 11.18
N ALA A 52 9.60 0.39 9.98
CA ALA A 52 9.39 1.67 9.33
C ALA A 52 8.47 2.60 10.15
N TYR A 53 7.39 2.04 10.69
CA TYR A 53 6.46 2.73 11.57
C TYR A 53 7.18 3.26 12.81
N ASN A 54 7.94 2.43 13.52
CA ASN A 54 8.67 2.88 14.70
C ASN A 54 9.70 3.96 14.37
N LYS A 55 10.47 3.79 13.29
CA LYS A 55 11.57 4.67 12.92
C LYS A 55 11.16 6.03 12.38
N PHE A 56 10.04 6.14 11.67
CA PHE A 56 9.65 7.44 11.08
C PHE A 56 8.15 7.71 11.03
N GLY A 57 7.31 6.75 11.38
CA GLY A 57 5.90 7.00 11.67
C GLY A 57 5.69 7.53 13.10
N ARG A 58 6.25 6.84 14.09
CA ARG A 58 6.01 7.06 15.53
C ARG A 58 6.90 8.15 16.12
N GLU A 59 8.18 8.17 15.76
CA GLU A 59 9.13 9.20 16.21
C GLU A 59 8.65 10.63 15.92
N GLN A 60 7.91 10.84 14.83
CA GLN A 60 7.35 12.16 14.51
C GLN A 60 6.19 12.58 15.40
N ILE A 61 5.38 11.62 15.85
CA ILE A 61 4.33 11.91 16.82
C ILE A 61 4.98 12.37 18.13
N GLN A 62 6.07 11.71 18.54
CA GLN A 62 6.79 12.03 19.77
C GLN A 62 7.48 13.40 19.71
N MET A 63 8.22 13.70 18.64
CA MET A 63 8.83 15.03 18.46
C MET A 63 7.81 16.16 18.51
N LYS A 64 6.61 15.96 17.94
CA LYS A 64 5.54 16.96 17.97
C LYS A 64 4.89 17.13 19.34
N MET A 65 4.90 16.10 20.19
CA MET A 65 4.39 16.19 21.57
C MET A 65 5.34 16.95 22.48
N ASP A 66 6.64 16.74 22.32
CA ASP A 66 7.69 17.38 23.13
C ASP A 66 7.90 18.85 22.75
N ASP A 67 7.77 19.20 21.46
CA ASP A 67 8.07 20.55 20.96
C ASP A 67 6.80 21.37 20.64
N ARG A 68 5.98 21.65 21.66
CA ARG A 68 4.77 22.50 21.53
C ARG A 68 5.08 23.99 21.23
N SER A 69 6.34 24.38 21.06
CA SER A 69 6.75 25.79 20.97
C SER A 69 7.29 26.28 19.63
N MET A 70 7.65 25.44 18.65
CA MET A 70 8.10 25.95 17.34
C MET A 70 7.52 25.16 16.16
N MET A 71 6.72 25.84 15.33
CA MET A 71 6.21 25.31 14.06
C MET A 71 7.31 25.27 12.99
N MET A 72 8.30 24.39 13.16
CA MET A 72 9.13 23.95 12.06
C MET A 72 9.00 22.43 11.98
N GLU A 73 8.20 21.93 11.03
CA GLU A 73 8.26 20.52 10.66
C GLU A 73 9.71 20.19 10.30
N SER A 74 10.37 19.40 11.14
CA SER A 74 11.69 18.86 10.83
C SER A 74 11.61 18.20 9.45
N PRO A 75 12.39 18.66 8.45
CA PRO A 75 12.25 18.16 7.09
C PRO A 75 12.62 16.68 7.08
N ARG A 76 11.63 15.84 6.75
CA ARG A 76 11.83 14.40 6.55
C ARG A 76 12.99 14.18 5.58
N SER A 77 13.81 13.17 5.86
CA SER A 77 14.82 12.76 4.87
C SER A 77 14.12 12.30 3.60
N PHE A 78 14.71 12.61 2.44
CA PHE A 78 14.13 12.32 1.14
C PHE A 78 13.69 10.85 1.00
N TRP A 79 14.52 9.91 1.48
CA TRP A 79 14.22 8.48 1.44
C TRP A 79 12.99 8.10 2.29
N GLN A 80 12.79 8.74 3.45
CA GLN A 80 11.60 8.52 4.29
C GLN A 80 10.33 8.99 3.57
N SER A 81 10.40 10.16 2.92
CA SER A 81 9.27 10.73 2.21
C SER A 81 8.88 9.93 0.95
N VAL A 82 9.88 9.40 0.23
CA VAL A 82 9.65 8.45 -0.87
C VAL A 82 9.03 7.16 -0.35
N SER A 83 9.52 6.63 0.78
CA SER A 83 8.99 5.39 1.38
C SER A 83 7.54 5.56 1.80
N LEU A 84 7.18 6.67 2.43
CA LEU A 84 5.80 6.99 2.83
C LEU A 84 4.89 7.16 1.61
N SER A 85 5.40 7.80 0.55
CA SER A 85 4.70 7.92 -0.73
C SER A 85 4.40 6.56 -1.37
N ALA A 86 5.34 5.60 -1.25
CA ALA A 86 5.15 4.24 -1.72
C ALA A 86 4.21 3.42 -0.80
N PHE A 87 4.33 3.54 0.53
CA PHE A 87 3.42 2.90 1.48
C PHE A 87 1.97 3.37 1.28
N HIS A 88 1.77 4.65 0.99
CA HIS A 88 0.44 5.19 0.74
C HIS A 88 -0.20 4.57 -0.52
N CYS A 89 0.54 4.47 -1.61
CA CYS A 89 0.10 3.76 -2.82
C CYS A 89 -0.19 2.28 -2.51
N GLY A 90 0.73 1.62 -1.80
CA GLY A 90 0.58 0.22 -1.38
C GLY A 90 -0.61 -0.02 -0.47
N ALA A 91 -0.99 0.95 0.38
CA ALA A 91 -2.17 0.85 1.22
C ALA A 91 -3.46 0.89 0.39
N GLY A 92 -3.52 1.76 -0.63
CA GLY A 92 -4.61 1.78 -1.60
C GLY A 92 -4.75 0.45 -2.34
N CYS A 93 -3.63 -0.10 -2.84
CA CYS A 93 -3.57 -1.43 -3.43
C CYS A 93 -4.05 -2.51 -2.45
N THR A 94 -3.53 -2.51 -1.21
CA THR A 94 -3.89 -3.55 -0.22
C THR A 94 -5.38 -3.59 0.03
N LEU A 95 -6.02 -2.43 0.20
CA LEU A 95 -7.47 -2.36 0.40
C LEU A 95 -8.23 -2.81 -0.85
N ALA A 96 -7.76 -2.43 -2.03
CA ALA A 96 -8.33 -2.86 -3.29
C ALA A 96 -8.19 -4.37 -3.49
N ASP A 97 -7.04 -4.97 -3.21
CA ASP A 97 -6.82 -6.40 -3.36
C ASP A 97 -7.71 -7.17 -2.38
N ILE A 98 -7.79 -6.76 -1.11
CA ILE A 98 -8.70 -7.41 -0.16
C ILE A 98 -10.14 -7.40 -0.70
N LEU A 99 -10.63 -6.25 -1.16
CA LEU A 99 -12.00 -6.15 -1.67
C LEU A 99 -12.19 -6.86 -3.01
N GLY A 100 -11.28 -6.65 -3.94
CA GLY A 100 -11.32 -7.15 -5.32
C GLY A 100 -11.19 -8.66 -5.38
N GLU A 101 -10.30 -9.25 -4.57
CA GLU A 101 -10.14 -10.69 -4.48
C GLU A 101 -11.41 -11.37 -3.94
N TRP A 102 -12.10 -10.77 -2.97
CA TRP A 102 -13.39 -11.27 -2.47
C TRP A 102 -14.53 -11.06 -3.48
N ILE A 103 -14.58 -9.91 -4.16
CA ILE A 103 -15.57 -9.63 -5.21
C ILE A 103 -15.43 -10.65 -6.34
N THR A 104 -14.22 -10.88 -6.82
CA THR A 104 -13.94 -11.79 -7.95
C THR A 104 -14.01 -13.26 -7.55
N TYR A 105 -13.85 -13.58 -6.26
CA TYR A 105 -14.16 -14.89 -5.70
C TYR A 105 -15.68 -15.17 -5.78
N CYS A 106 -16.52 -14.20 -5.40
CA CYS A 106 -17.97 -14.33 -5.44
C CYS A 106 -18.55 -14.21 -6.87
N ILE A 107 -17.95 -13.36 -7.70
CA ILE A 107 -18.41 -13.03 -9.06
C ILE A 107 -17.21 -13.19 -10.01
N PRO A 108 -17.00 -14.40 -10.58
CA PRO A 108 -15.86 -14.67 -11.44
C PRO A 108 -15.98 -13.90 -12.77
N VAL A 109 -15.08 -12.93 -12.99
CA VAL A 109 -15.06 -12.14 -14.23
C VAL A 109 -14.04 -12.72 -15.20
N HIS A 110 -14.45 -12.95 -16.44
CA HIS A 110 -13.57 -13.45 -17.50
C HIS A 110 -13.37 -12.35 -18.54
N ILE A 111 -12.13 -12.14 -18.97
CA ILE A 111 -11.81 -11.31 -20.14
C ILE A 111 -11.16 -12.22 -21.17
N ASN A 112 -11.75 -12.32 -22.36
CA ASN A 112 -11.33 -13.24 -23.43
C ASN A 112 -11.19 -14.70 -22.95
N GLY A 113 -12.10 -15.14 -22.07
CA GLY A 113 -12.06 -16.48 -21.48
C GLY A 113 -10.99 -16.69 -20.40
N ASN A 114 -10.20 -15.67 -20.07
CA ASN A 114 -9.17 -15.75 -19.03
C ASN A 114 -9.68 -15.12 -17.71
N LEU A 115 -9.85 -15.96 -16.69
CA LEU A 115 -10.28 -15.56 -15.35
C LEU A 115 -9.22 -14.69 -14.64
N LEU A 116 -7.94 -15.03 -14.78
CA LEU A 116 -6.84 -14.31 -14.14
C LEU A 116 -6.76 -12.87 -14.66
N LEU A 117 -6.84 -12.71 -15.99
CA LEU A 117 -6.85 -11.40 -16.63
C LEU A 117 -8.07 -10.58 -16.20
N GLY A 118 -9.24 -11.22 -16.06
CA GLY A 118 -10.45 -10.57 -15.57
C GLY A 118 -10.27 -10.03 -14.14
N SER A 119 -9.74 -10.84 -13.22
CA SER A 119 -9.45 -10.41 -11.85
C SER A 119 -8.50 -9.21 -11.86
N TRP A 120 -7.35 -9.33 -12.52
CA TRP A 120 -6.31 -8.29 -12.50
C TRP A 120 -6.77 -6.95 -13.06
N VAL A 121 -7.65 -6.95 -14.07
CA VAL A 121 -8.22 -5.70 -14.60
C VAL A 121 -9.17 -5.07 -13.58
N ILE A 122 -10.03 -5.86 -12.93
CA ILE A 122 -10.93 -5.38 -11.88
C ILE A 122 -10.13 -4.85 -10.69
N ASP A 123 -9.14 -5.60 -10.22
CA ASP A 123 -8.26 -5.25 -9.11
C ASP A 123 -7.48 -3.96 -9.42
N PHE A 124 -6.99 -3.80 -10.67
CA PHE A 124 -6.32 -2.57 -11.10
C PHE A 124 -7.26 -1.35 -11.09
N ILE A 125 -8.48 -1.49 -11.61
CA ILE A 125 -9.46 -0.40 -11.63
C ILE A 125 -9.82 0.00 -10.20
N LEU A 126 -10.07 -0.99 -9.33
CA LEU A 126 -10.42 -0.75 -7.94
C LEU A 126 -9.25 -0.08 -7.19
N ALA A 127 -8.02 -0.55 -7.41
CA ALA A 127 -6.80 0.04 -6.85
C ALA A 127 -6.61 1.48 -7.30
N LEU A 128 -6.89 1.81 -8.57
CA LEU A 128 -6.79 3.18 -9.07
C LEU A 128 -7.85 4.09 -8.45
N ILE A 129 -9.09 3.63 -8.32
CA ILE A 129 -10.16 4.42 -7.68
C ILE A 129 -9.80 4.71 -6.22
N ILE A 130 -9.41 3.68 -5.46
CA ILE A 130 -9.06 3.80 -4.05
C ILE A 130 -7.78 4.61 -3.86
N GLY A 131 -6.74 4.36 -4.65
CA GLY A 131 -5.46 5.07 -4.58
C GLY A 131 -5.62 6.55 -4.88
N VAL A 132 -6.37 6.92 -5.93
CA VAL A 132 -6.69 8.33 -6.23
C VAL A 132 -7.49 8.97 -5.10
N TYR A 133 -8.45 8.27 -4.49
CA TYR A 133 -9.15 8.76 -3.30
C TYR A 133 -8.16 9.04 -2.16
N PHE A 134 -7.32 8.07 -1.81
CA PHE A 134 -6.33 8.19 -0.75
C PHE A 134 -5.37 9.36 -1.01
N GLN A 135 -4.93 9.54 -2.26
CA GLN A 135 -3.97 10.57 -2.65
C GLN A 135 -4.63 11.95 -2.67
N PHE A 136 -5.89 12.04 -3.07
CA PHE A 136 -6.66 13.28 -3.04
C PHE A 136 -6.77 13.85 -1.63
N TYR A 137 -7.12 13.02 -0.64
CA TYR A 137 -7.21 13.47 0.75
C TYR A 137 -5.86 13.86 1.33
N ALA A 138 -4.80 13.10 1.03
CA ALA A 138 -3.44 13.45 1.45
C ALA A 138 -3.02 14.83 0.90
N ILE A 139 -3.20 15.06 -0.41
CA ILE A 139 -2.83 16.34 -1.03
C ILE A 139 -3.63 17.50 -0.43
N ARG A 140 -4.93 17.32 -0.16
CA ARG A 140 -5.76 18.38 0.45
C ARG A 140 -5.42 18.67 1.91
N GLU A 141 -4.83 17.72 2.61
CA GLU A 141 -4.31 17.94 3.98
C GLU A 141 -2.96 18.66 3.95
N MET A 142 -2.14 18.41 2.94
CA MET A 142 -0.83 19.06 2.73
C MET A 142 -0.94 20.45 2.08
N GLU A 143 -1.94 20.69 1.24
CA GLU A 143 -2.08 21.91 0.44
C GLU A 143 -3.51 22.42 0.38
N LYS A 144 -3.65 23.75 0.46
CA LYS A 144 -4.93 24.44 0.21
C LYS A 144 -5.14 24.63 -1.29
N ILE A 145 -5.60 23.59 -1.98
CA ILE A 145 -5.92 23.63 -3.41
C ILE A 145 -7.41 23.35 -3.67
N SER A 146 -7.88 23.74 -4.86
CA SER A 146 -9.25 23.45 -5.30
C SER A 146 -9.48 21.94 -5.51
N VAL A 147 -10.73 21.49 -5.41
CA VAL A 147 -11.10 20.07 -5.56
C VAL A 147 -10.67 19.51 -6.92
N SER A 148 -10.93 20.24 -8.01
CA SER A 148 -10.57 19.79 -9.36
C SER A 148 -9.05 19.64 -9.54
N GLN A 149 -8.27 20.61 -9.08
CA GLN A 149 -6.80 20.54 -9.14
C GLN A 149 -6.26 19.41 -8.27
N GLY A 150 -6.83 19.21 -7.08
CA GLY A 150 -6.46 18.10 -6.20
C GLY A 150 -6.73 16.75 -6.83
N LEU A 151 -7.88 16.58 -7.48
CA LEU A 151 -8.23 15.32 -8.13
C LEU A 151 -7.32 15.03 -9.32
N PHE A 152 -7.04 16.03 -10.15
CA PHE A 152 -6.13 15.86 -11.29
C PHE A 152 -4.71 15.51 -10.86
N ARG A 153 -4.20 16.18 -9.82
CA ARG A 153 -2.88 15.88 -9.25
C ARG A 153 -2.84 14.50 -8.60
N ALA A 154 -3.88 14.14 -7.85
CA ALA A 154 -4.01 12.82 -7.25
C ALA A 154 -4.00 11.73 -8.31
N PHE A 155 -4.81 11.88 -9.36
CA PHE A 155 -4.85 10.97 -10.49
C PHE A 155 -3.47 10.80 -11.13
N LYS A 156 -2.80 11.89 -11.49
CA LYS A 156 -1.49 11.83 -12.14
C LYS A 156 -0.43 11.18 -11.24
N ALA A 157 -0.38 11.56 -9.96
CA ALA A 157 0.60 11.03 -9.03
C ALA A 157 0.37 9.54 -8.73
N ASP A 158 -0.90 9.16 -8.55
CA ASP A 158 -1.25 7.79 -8.18
C ASP A 158 -1.17 6.84 -9.38
N PHE A 159 -1.66 7.24 -10.56
CA PHE A 159 -1.65 6.40 -11.77
C PHE A 159 -0.26 5.85 -12.11
N PHE A 160 0.78 6.70 -12.12
CA PHE A 160 2.14 6.24 -12.43
C PHE A 160 2.73 5.38 -11.32
N SER A 161 2.53 5.76 -10.06
CA SER A 161 3.00 4.99 -8.90
C SER A 161 2.34 3.60 -8.85
N LEU A 162 1.01 3.56 -9.00
CA LEU A 162 0.20 2.35 -8.98
C LEU A 162 0.53 1.44 -10.16
N THR A 163 0.67 1.99 -11.38
CA THR A 163 1.07 1.19 -12.54
C THR A 163 2.41 0.51 -12.29
N SER A 164 3.38 1.24 -11.71
CA SER A 164 4.67 0.66 -11.34
C SER A 164 4.55 -0.42 -10.25
N TRP A 165 3.68 -0.19 -9.26
CA TRP A 165 3.37 -1.18 -8.22
C TRP A 165 2.81 -2.47 -8.83
N GLN A 166 1.82 -2.34 -9.71
CA GLN A 166 1.11 -3.48 -10.29
C GLN A 166 1.99 -4.31 -11.22
N ILE A 167 2.97 -3.69 -11.90
CA ILE A 167 4.00 -4.44 -12.66
C ILE A 167 4.77 -5.40 -11.74
N GLY A 168 5.21 -4.94 -10.57
CA GLY A 168 5.93 -5.77 -9.62
C GLY A 168 5.06 -6.85 -8.99
N MET A 169 3.87 -6.45 -8.55
CA MET A 169 2.91 -7.33 -7.88
C MET A 169 2.37 -8.42 -8.82
N TYR A 170 1.80 -8.05 -9.97
CA TYR A 170 1.31 -9.02 -10.96
C TYR A 170 2.44 -9.82 -11.58
N GLY A 171 3.63 -9.23 -11.71
CA GLY A 171 4.83 -9.95 -12.13
C GLY A 171 5.16 -11.11 -11.19
N TRP A 172 5.11 -10.89 -9.87
CA TRP A 172 5.29 -11.97 -8.91
C TRP A 172 4.15 -12.99 -8.95
N MET A 173 2.89 -12.54 -9.01
CA MET A 173 1.75 -13.45 -9.10
C MET A 173 1.78 -14.30 -10.38
N ALA A 174 2.29 -13.77 -11.49
CA ALA A 174 2.54 -14.56 -12.69
C ALA A 174 3.56 -15.68 -12.44
N VAL A 175 4.66 -15.41 -11.72
CA VAL A 175 5.64 -16.43 -11.33
C VAL A 175 5.00 -17.50 -10.45
N VAL A 176 4.17 -17.10 -9.48
CA VAL A 176 3.43 -18.01 -8.60
C VAL A 176 2.53 -18.95 -9.41
N TYR A 177 1.68 -18.41 -10.28
CA TYR A 177 0.72 -19.20 -11.04
C TYR A 177 1.33 -20.03 -12.17
N PHE A 178 2.32 -19.51 -12.89
CA PHE A 178 2.83 -20.14 -14.11
C PHE A 178 4.12 -20.95 -13.90
N ILE A 179 4.85 -20.72 -12.81
CA ILE A 179 6.14 -21.37 -12.55
C ILE A 179 6.07 -22.22 -11.28
N LEU A 180 5.80 -21.60 -10.12
CA LEU A 180 5.93 -22.27 -8.82
C LEU A 180 4.80 -23.28 -8.55
N PHE A 181 3.56 -22.90 -8.84
CA PHE A 181 2.36 -23.70 -8.58
C PHE A 181 1.62 -24.03 -9.87
N LYS A 182 2.37 -24.22 -10.96
CA LYS A 182 1.78 -24.53 -12.27
C LYS A 182 0.89 -25.77 -12.18
N GLY A 183 -0.38 -25.61 -12.54
CA GLY A 183 -1.37 -26.69 -12.51
C GLY A 183 -1.99 -26.97 -11.14
N ILE A 184 -1.64 -26.18 -10.12
CA ILE A 184 -2.25 -26.23 -8.78
C ILE A 184 -3.02 -24.91 -8.58
N SER A 185 -4.31 -25.00 -8.27
CA SER A 185 -5.09 -23.81 -7.92
C SER A 185 -4.62 -23.27 -6.58
N VAL A 186 -4.06 -22.06 -6.57
CA VAL A 186 -3.79 -21.31 -5.34
C VAL A 186 -5.07 -20.54 -5.00
N GLU A 187 -5.92 -21.16 -4.19
CA GLU A 187 -7.24 -20.66 -3.84
C GLU A 187 -7.17 -19.49 -2.85
N LYS A 188 -8.04 -18.49 -3.04
CA LYS A 188 -8.02 -17.21 -2.33
C LYS A 188 -8.35 -17.33 -0.83
N ASP A 189 -8.99 -18.41 -0.42
CA ASP A 189 -9.33 -18.73 0.98
C ASP A 189 -8.21 -19.46 1.73
N THR A 190 -7.03 -19.63 1.09
CA THR A 190 -5.89 -20.33 1.68
C THR A 190 -4.84 -19.36 2.25
N TRP A 191 -4.14 -19.78 3.30
CA TRP A 191 -2.97 -19.04 3.82
C TRP A 191 -1.87 -18.85 2.77
N LEU A 192 -1.70 -19.83 1.89
CA LEU A 192 -0.69 -19.81 0.85
C LEU A 192 -0.91 -18.66 -0.13
N PHE A 193 -2.15 -18.43 -0.57
CA PHE A 193 -2.51 -17.31 -1.44
C PHE A 193 -2.11 -15.97 -0.81
N TRP A 194 -2.57 -15.72 0.41
CA TRP A 194 -2.30 -14.45 1.09
C TRP A 194 -0.82 -14.26 1.39
N PHE A 195 -0.08 -15.32 1.73
CA PHE A 195 1.37 -15.24 1.88
C PHE A 195 2.07 -14.88 0.56
N MET A 196 1.66 -15.45 -0.56
CA MET A 196 2.17 -15.07 -1.88
C MET A 196 1.82 -13.62 -2.23
N MET A 197 0.62 -13.15 -1.85
CA MET A 197 0.22 -11.75 -1.97
C MET A 197 1.10 -10.82 -1.12
N GLN A 198 1.47 -11.18 0.11
CA GLN A 198 2.39 -10.38 0.92
C GLN A 198 3.74 -10.17 0.19
N ILE A 199 4.25 -11.22 -0.45
CA ILE A 199 5.48 -11.14 -1.25
C ILE A 199 5.25 -10.31 -2.52
N ALA A 200 4.11 -10.50 -3.20
CA ALA A 200 3.73 -9.71 -4.38
C ALA A 200 3.72 -8.20 -4.07
N MET A 201 3.15 -7.84 -2.93
CA MET A 201 3.11 -6.46 -2.45
C MET A 201 4.50 -5.90 -2.16
N PHE A 202 5.42 -6.73 -1.67
CA PHE A 202 6.82 -6.32 -1.50
C PHE A 202 7.51 -6.04 -2.84
N PHE A 203 7.27 -6.87 -3.87
CA PHE A 203 7.73 -6.57 -5.23
C PHE A 203 7.09 -5.32 -5.81
N GLY A 204 5.79 -5.11 -5.56
CA GLY A 204 5.10 -3.87 -5.90
C GLY A 204 5.76 -2.64 -5.27
N PHE A 205 6.10 -2.72 -3.97
CA PHE A 205 6.84 -1.67 -3.28
C PHE A 205 8.19 -1.37 -3.95
N ILE A 206 8.99 -2.41 -4.24
CA ILE A 206 10.29 -2.25 -4.90
C ILE A 206 10.14 -1.57 -6.25
N CYS A 207 9.15 -1.97 -7.06
CA CYS A 207 8.91 -1.37 -8.38
C CYS A 207 8.33 0.04 -8.29
N ALA A 208 7.48 0.34 -7.31
CA ALA A 208 6.92 1.68 -7.11
C ALA A 208 7.94 2.66 -6.51
N TYR A 209 8.95 2.19 -5.79
CA TYR A 209 9.96 3.03 -5.14
C TYR A 209 10.67 3.99 -6.10
N PRO A 210 11.32 3.53 -7.21
CA PRO A 210 12.00 4.43 -8.15
C PRO A 210 11.02 5.37 -8.87
N MET A 211 9.78 4.91 -9.13
CA MET A 211 8.75 5.76 -9.72
C MET A 211 8.38 6.91 -8.76
N ASN A 212 8.26 6.64 -7.46
CA ASN A 212 8.01 7.68 -6.47
C ASN A 212 9.20 8.65 -6.33
N ILE A 213 10.45 8.18 -6.44
CA ILE A 213 11.62 9.08 -6.54
C ILE A 213 11.46 10.04 -7.73
N PHE A 214 11.13 9.49 -8.90
CA PHE A 214 10.96 10.27 -10.12
C PHE A 214 9.83 11.30 -9.99
N LEU A 215 8.65 10.86 -9.56
CA LEU A 215 7.47 11.74 -9.41
C LEU A 215 7.71 12.87 -8.40
N ILE A 216 8.44 12.60 -7.31
CA ILE A 216 8.78 13.63 -6.32
C ILE A 216 9.80 14.61 -6.89
N LYS A 217 10.87 14.12 -7.54
CA LYS A 217 11.88 14.98 -8.16
C LYS A 217 11.33 15.84 -9.30
N SER A 218 10.37 15.34 -10.05
CA SER A 218 9.70 16.08 -11.13
C SER A 218 8.60 17.04 -10.63
N GLY A 219 8.36 17.12 -9.31
CA GLY A 219 7.34 17.99 -8.73
C GLY A 219 5.90 17.57 -9.03
N VAL A 220 5.69 16.37 -9.59
CA VAL A 220 4.35 15.81 -9.87
C VAL A 220 3.67 15.37 -8.58
N LYS A 221 4.47 14.83 -7.64
CA LYS A 221 4.04 14.40 -6.31
C LYS A 221 4.85 15.17 -5.28
N LYS A 222 4.21 15.69 -4.23
CA LYS A 222 4.95 16.12 -3.05
C LYS A 222 5.25 14.92 -2.19
N GLY A 223 6.49 14.84 -1.71
CA GLY A 223 6.86 13.83 -0.75
C GLY A 223 6.00 13.97 0.50
N MET A 224 5.47 12.84 0.97
CA MET A 224 4.63 12.79 2.18
C MET A 224 5.39 13.08 3.45
#